data_AF-A0A956J3X9-F1
#
_entry.id   AF-A0A956J3X9-F1
#
_cell.length_a   1.000
_cell.length_b   1.000
_cell.length_c   1.000
_cell.angle_alpha   90.00
_cell.angle_beta   90.00
_cell.angle_gamma   90.00
#
_symmetry.space_group_name_H-M   'P 1'
#
loop_
_entity.id
_entity.type
_entity.pdbx_description
1 polymer ?
#
loop_
_entity_poly.entity_id
_entity_poly.type
_entity_poly.pdbx_seq_one_letter_code
_entity_poly.pdbx_strand_id
1 'polypeptide(L)'
;ELRIYPTRVVLQAQDPKRPSNVDQYIYKDGKVGKAVPVKLQGTGKLEDNLFPLSDIKLERIPPLAGRALSELRLENAHVGFVSVKRDLPRSMAIRLRVKVQSPRKDAYWDTDVDGNPIASDAGADAAP
;
A
#
# COMPACT_ATOMS: atom_id res chain seq x y z
N GLU A 1 7.27 1.46 -1.91
CA GLU A 1 5.97 1.17 -1.28
C GLU A 1 5.30 2.49 -0.87
N LEU A 2 3.98 2.58 -0.97
CA LEU A 2 3.20 3.71 -0.44
C LEU A 2 2.11 3.15 0.50
N ARG A 3 2.01 3.68 1.73
CA ARG A 3 0.92 3.39 2.66
C ARG A 3 0.22 4.68 3.08
N ILE A 4 -1.09 4.68 2.98
CA ILE A 4 -1.95 5.83 3.29
C ILE A 4 -2.85 5.43 4.44
N TYR A 5 -2.64 6.07 5.59
CA TYR A 5 -3.46 5.95 6.78
C TYR A 5 -4.40 7.16 6.86
N PRO A 6 -5.51 7.08 7.63
CA PRO A 6 -6.42 8.21 7.82
C PRO A 6 -5.74 9.51 8.26
N THR A 7 -4.64 9.44 9.00
CA THR A 7 -3.96 10.61 9.59
C THR A 7 -2.54 10.84 9.08
N ARG A 8 -2.00 9.98 8.22
CA ARG A 8 -0.61 10.08 7.74
C ARG A 8 -0.38 9.29 6.45
N VAL A 9 0.64 9.65 5.71
CA VAL A 9 1.14 8.90 4.56
C VAL A 9 2.58 8.46 4.85
N VAL A 10 2.91 7.22 4.51
CA VAL A 10 4.26 6.65 4.57
C VAL A 10 4.68 6.30 3.16
N LEU A 11 5.75 6.91 2.68
CA LEU A 11 6.33 6.66 1.37
C LEU A 11 7.73 6.08 1.56
N GLN A 12 8.00 4.95 0.93
CA GLN A 12 9.35 4.44 0.73
C GLN A 12 9.74 4.62 -0.73
N ALA A 13 10.80 5.41 -0.97
CA ALA A 13 11.27 5.78 -2.30
C ALA A 13 12.78 5.56 -2.42
N GLN A 14 13.24 5.22 -3.62
CA GLN A 14 14.66 5.08 -3.94
C GLN A 14 15.37 6.44 -3.77
N ASP A 15 16.55 6.44 -3.15
CA ASP A 15 17.42 7.61 -3.10
C ASP A 15 18.01 7.85 -4.50
N PRO A 16 17.68 8.96 -5.19
CA PRO A 16 18.17 9.21 -6.55
C PRO A 16 19.69 9.43 -6.60
N LYS A 17 20.33 9.76 -5.47
CA LYS A 17 21.80 9.92 -5.39
C LYS A 17 22.50 8.61 -5.07
N ARG A 18 21.79 7.63 -4.50
CA ARG A 18 22.28 6.29 -4.16
C ARG A 18 21.21 5.26 -4.50
N PRO A 19 21.10 4.84 -5.77
CA PRO A 19 20.01 3.98 -6.25
C PRO A 19 19.88 2.62 -5.53
N SER A 20 20.93 2.15 -4.87
CA SER A 20 20.88 0.95 -4.01
C SER A 20 20.11 1.16 -2.70
N ASN A 21 19.77 2.39 -2.36
CA ASN A 21 19.20 2.77 -1.08
C ASN A 21 17.73 3.20 -1.23
N VAL A 22 16.95 2.96 -0.19
CA VAL A 22 15.58 3.42 -0.04
C VAL A 22 15.47 4.23 1.24
N ASP A 23 14.82 5.38 1.15
CA ASP A 23 14.48 6.21 2.29
C ASP A 23 12.96 6.18 2.53
N GLN A 24 12.58 6.21 3.80
CA GLN A 24 11.20 6.39 4.24
C GLN A 24 10.94 7.85 4.59
N TYR A 25 9.80 8.34 4.13
CA TYR A 25 9.24 9.65 4.43
C TYR A 25 7.87 9.46 5.07
N ILE A 26 7.57 10.27 6.07
CA ILE A 26 6.26 10.32 6.71
C ILE A 26 5.69 11.71 6.49
N TYR A 27 4.55 11.80 5.82
CA TYR A 27 3.74 13.01 5.75
C TYR A 27 2.64 12.94 6.81
N LYS A 28 2.57 13.96 7.67
CA LYS A 28 1.57 14.09 8.73
C LYS A 28 1.37 15.56 9.07
N ASP A 29 0.13 15.96 9.34
CA ASP A 29 -0.23 17.33 9.77
C ASP A 29 0.34 18.43 8.85
N GLY A 30 0.25 18.22 7.52
CA GLY A 30 0.70 19.19 6.53
C GLY A 30 2.21 19.19 6.25
N LYS A 31 3.01 18.31 6.87
CA LYS A 31 4.47 18.33 6.80
C LYS A 31 5.05 16.98 6.43
N VAL A 32 6.11 17.00 5.61
CA VAL A 32 6.96 15.84 5.36
C VAL A 32 8.08 15.81 6.38
N GLY A 33 8.24 14.69 7.08
CA GLY A 33 9.33 14.45 8.02
C GLY A 33 10.68 14.24 7.33
N LYS A 34 11.74 14.08 8.13
CA LYS A 34 13.08 13.78 7.62
C LYS A 34 13.11 12.38 6.96
N ALA A 35 13.98 12.23 5.97
CA ALA A 35 14.31 10.93 5.39
C ALA A 35 14.89 9.99 6.47
N VAL A 36 14.38 8.76 6.51
CA VAL A 36 14.89 7.70 7.39
C VAL A 36 15.32 6.52 6.52
N PRO A 37 16.61 6.11 6.54
CA PRO A 37 17.08 4.98 5.75
C PRO A 37 16.31 3.69 6.06
N VAL A 38 15.90 2.98 5.01
CA VAL A 38 15.22 1.68 5.12
C VAL A 38 16.24 0.56 5.00
N LYS A 39 16.25 -0.35 5.97
CA LYS A 39 16.99 -1.60 5.86
C LYS A 39 16.22 -2.55 4.94
N LEU A 40 16.72 -2.72 3.71
CA LEU A 40 16.17 -3.69 2.77
C LEU A 40 16.40 -5.12 3.28
N GLN A 41 15.40 -5.97 3.08
CA GLN A 41 15.42 -7.38 3.46
C GLN A 41 14.97 -8.22 2.26
N GLY A 42 15.36 -9.51 2.25
CA GLY A 42 15.09 -10.43 1.15
C GLY A 42 16.23 -10.50 0.13
N THR A 43 16.09 -11.42 -0.83
CA THR A 43 17.11 -11.72 -1.86
C THR A 43 16.73 -11.22 -3.25
N GLY A 44 15.57 -10.56 -3.39
CA GLY A 44 15.09 -10.00 -4.64
C GLY A 44 15.85 -8.73 -5.06
N LYS A 45 15.69 -8.34 -6.33
CA LYS A 45 16.25 -7.08 -6.84
C LYS A 45 15.38 -5.90 -6.39
N LEU A 46 16.01 -4.81 -5.98
CA LEU A 46 15.29 -3.60 -5.57
C LEU A 46 14.48 -3.05 -6.75
N GLU A 47 15.07 -3.06 -7.94
CA GLU A 47 14.51 -2.51 -9.17
C GLU A 47 13.14 -3.11 -9.50
N ASP A 48 12.95 -4.40 -9.21
CA ASP A 48 11.67 -5.09 -9.46
C ASP A 48 10.55 -4.55 -8.55
N ASN A 49 10.91 -4.07 -7.35
CA ASN A 49 9.97 -3.48 -6.40
C ASN A 49 9.63 -2.03 -6.73
N LEU A 50 10.38 -1.38 -7.61
CA LEU A 50 10.19 0.03 -7.95
C LEU A 50 9.03 0.20 -8.94
N PHE A 51 8.38 1.36 -8.82
CA PHE A 51 7.39 1.85 -9.77
C PHE A 51 7.35 3.38 -9.70
N PRO A 52 7.16 4.06 -10.84
CA PRO A 52 6.85 5.48 -10.85
C PRO A 52 5.59 5.77 -10.03
N LEU A 53 5.62 6.80 -9.20
CA LEU A 53 4.42 7.24 -8.47
C LEU A 53 3.31 7.68 -9.43
N SER A 54 3.67 8.17 -10.63
CA SER A 54 2.75 8.56 -11.70
C SER A 54 1.91 7.41 -12.26
N ASP A 55 2.31 6.16 -12.02
CA ASP A 55 1.52 4.99 -12.43
C ASP A 55 0.28 4.82 -11.55
N ILE A 56 0.20 5.54 -10.42
CA ILE A 56 -0.89 5.46 -9.46
C ILE A 56 -1.79 6.69 -9.58
N LYS A 57 -3.09 6.46 -9.78
CA LYS A 57 -4.14 7.50 -9.74
C LYS A 57 -4.51 7.80 -8.29
N LEU A 58 -3.69 8.61 -7.61
CA LEU A 58 -3.83 8.89 -6.17
C LEU A 58 -5.21 9.46 -5.81
N GLU A 59 -5.81 10.24 -6.72
CA GLU A 59 -7.16 10.79 -6.59
C GLU A 59 -8.26 9.73 -6.49
N ARG A 60 -8.00 8.48 -6.94
CA ARG A 60 -8.94 7.36 -6.84
C ARG A 60 -8.87 6.63 -5.50
N ILE A 61 -7.88 6.92 -4.66
CA ILE A 61 -7.69 6.20 -3.39
C ILE A 61 -8.82 6.47 -2.39
N PRO A 62 -9.30 7.71 -2.16
CA PRO A 62 -10.44 7.96 -1.26
C PRO A 62 -11.73 7.22 -1.66
N PRO A 63 -12.22 7.27 -2.91
CA PRO A 63 -13.43 6.52 -3.28
C PRO A 63 -13.22 5.00 -3.23
N LEU A 64 -12.01 4.51 -3.53
CA LEU A 64 -11.65 3.10 -3.38
C LEU A 64 -11.80 2.63 -1.92
N ALA A 65 -11.31 3.42 -0.96
CA ALA A 65 -11.41 3.12 0.46
C ALA A 65 -12.88 3.06 0.93
N GLY A 66 -13.72 3.99 0.45
CA GLY A 66 -15.17 3.96 0.70
C GLY A 66 -15.85 2.72 0.11
N ARG A 67 -15.48 2.34 -1.12
CA ARG A 67 -16.01 1.13 -1.76
C ARG A 67 -15.63 -0.14 -1.00
N ALA A 68 -14.41 -0.24 -0.47
CA ALA A 68 -13.96 -1.38 0.32
C ALA A 68 -14.87 -1.65 1.54
N LEU A 69 -15.29 -0.60 2.24
CA LEU A 69 -16.23 -0.71 3.37
C LEU A 69 -17.57 -1.29 2.93
N SER A 70 -18.11 -0.79 1.81
CA SER A 70 -19.39 -1.24 1.24
C SER A 70 -19.35 -2.68 0.72
N GLU A 71 -18.24 -3.11 0.13
CA GLU A 71 -18.08 -4.46 -0.44
C GLU A 71 -17.88 -5.51 0.66
N LEU A 72 -17.06 -5.19 1.68
CA LEU A 72 -16.76 -6.13 2.77
C LEU A 72 -17.88 -6.26 3.81
N ARG A 73 -18.77 -5.26 3.90
CA ARG A 73 -20.00 -5.29 4.73
C ARG A 73 -19.74 -5.68 6.19
N LEU A 74 -18.65 -5.19 6.75
CA LEU A 74 -18.29 -5.44 8.15
C LEU A 74 -18.99 -4.42 9.06
N GLU A 75 -19.59 -4.91 10.13
CA GLU A 75 -20.26 -4.08 11.14
C GLU A 75 -19.24 -3.23 11.93
N ASN A 76 -19.56 -1.95 12.16
CA ASN A 76 -18.71 -1.00 12.90
C ASN A 76 -17.26 -0.92 12.35
N ALA A 77 -17.12 -1.05 11.04
CA ALA A 77 -15.83 -1.08 10.39
C ALA A 77 -15.34 0.30 9.95
N HIS A 78 -14.01 0.45 9.88
CA HIS A 78 -13.33 1.62 9.36
C HIS A 78 -12.11 1.20 8.54
N VAL A 79 -11.64 2.09 7.67
CA VAL A 79 -10.43 1.84 6.88
C VAL A 79 -9.20 2.06 7.77
N GLY A 80 -8.34 1.04 7.88
CA GLY A 80 -7.09 1.13 8.61
C GLY A 80 -5.99 1.78 7.78
N PHE A 81 -5.75 1.27 6.56
CA PHE A 81 -4.86 1.88 5.58
C PHE A 81 -5.13 1.37 4.16
N VAL A 82 -4.63 2.11 3.17
CA VAL A 82 -4.44 1.62 1.80
C VAL A 82 -2.94 1.43 1.57
N SER A 83 -2.52 0.28 1.06
CA SER A 83 -1.14 0.01 0.67
C SER A 83 -1.03 -0.19 -0.83
N VAL A 84 0.02 0.38 -1.42
CA VAL A 84 0.34 0.30 -2.84
C VAL A 84 1.75 -0.26 -2.99
N LYS A 85 1.85 -1.42 -3.64
CA LYS A 85 3.11 -2.12 -3.87
C LYS A 85 3.02 -3.01 -5.11
N ARG A 86 4.18 -3.43 -5.63
CA ARG A 86 4.26 -4.52 -6.62
C ARG A 86 3.83 -5.83 -5.99
N ASP A 87 3.21 -6.70 -6.77
CA ASP A 87 2.72 -8.01 -6.34
C ASP A 87 3.78 -9.11 -6.43
N LEU A 88 4.99 -8.84 -5.94
CA LEU A 88 6.09 -9.78 -6.02
C LEU A 88 5.96 -10.91 -4.98
N PRO A 89 6.45 -12.12 -5.28
CA PRO A 89 7.09 -12.52 -6.54
C PRO A 89 6.08 -12.95 -7.64
N ARG A 90 4.77 -12.82 -7.40
CA ARG A 90 3.73 -13.36 -8.29
C ARG A 90 3.61 -12.60 -9.60
N SER A 91 3.76 -11.28 -9.57
CA SER A 91 3.61 -10.41 -10.74
C SER A 91 4.33 -9.08 -10.55
N MET A 92 4.73 -8.49 -11.67
CA MET A 92 5.16 -7.09 -11.74
C MET A 92 3.97 -6.12 -11.65
N ALA A 93 2.72 -6.56 -11.58
CA ALA A 93 1.58 -5.65 -11.45
C ALA A 93 1.66 -4.83 -10.15
N ILE A 94 1.24 -3.56 -10.20
CA ILE A 94 1.02 -2.75 -9.00
C ILE A 94 -0.38 -3.06 -8.46
N ARG A 95 -0.48 -3.29 -7.16
CA ARG A 95 -1.73 -3.62 -6.47
C ARG A 95 -2.01 -2.62 -5.37
N LEU A 96 -3.30 -2.29 -5.22
CA LEU A 96 -3.81 -1.53 -4.10
C LEU A 96 -4.55 -2.51 -3.18
N ARG A 97 -4.13 -2.56 -1.93
CA ARG A 97 -4.78 -3.33 -0.86
C ARG A 97 -5.37 -2.38 0.16
N VAL A 98 -6.68 -2.43 0.35
CA VAL A 98 -7.38 -1.71 1.42
C VAL A 98 -7.54 -2.62 2.62
N LYS A 99 -6.97 -2.23 3.76
CA LYS A 99 -7.24 -2.88 5.05
C LYS A 99 -8.48 -2.25 5.68
N VAL A 100 -9.49 -3.07 5.95
CA VAL A 100 -10.70 -2.68 6.69
C VAL A 100 -10.68 -3.39 8.03
N GLN A 101 -10.95 -2.64 9.10
CA GLN A 101 -10.87 -3.11 10.47
C GLN A 101 -12.23 -2.98 11.15
N SER A 102 -12.63 -4.00 11.90
CA SER A 102 -13.84 -4.01 12.72
C SER A 102 -13.53 -4.59 14.09
N PRO A 103 -14.41 -4.43 15.10
CA PRO A 103 -14.19 -5.03 16.43
C PRO A 103 -14.06 -6.56 16.41
N ARG A 104 -14.61 -7.23 15.40
CA ARG A 104 -14.64 -8.70 15.33
C ARG A 104 -13.56 -9.29 14.44
N LYS A 105 -13.14 -8.57 13.40
CA LYS A 105 -12.09 -9.01 12.46
C LYS A 105 -11.56 -7.88 11.60
N ASP A 106 -10.34 -8.07 11.12
CA ASP A 106 -9.80 -7.33 9.98
C ASP A 106 -10.13 -8.08 8.68
N ALA A 107 -10.22 -7.34 7.58
CA ALA A 107 -10.35 -7.87 6.23
C ALA A 107 -9.55 -7.02 5.25
N TYR A 108 -9.25 -7.61 4.10
CA TYR A 108 -8.53 -6.95 3.03
C TYR A 108 -9.37 -6.97 1.76
N TRP A 109 -9.28 -5.90 1.00
CA TRP A 109 -9.85 -5.82 -0.33
C TRP A 109 -8.75 -5.42 -1.30
N ASP A 110 -8.46 -6.32 -2.23
CA ASP A 110 -7.37 -6.19 -3.19
C ASP A 110 -7.90 -5.74 -4.55
N THR A 111 -7.19 -4.80 -5.17
CA THR A 111 -7.54 -4.24 -6.48
C THR A 111 -6.32 -4.05 -7.37
N ASP A 112 -6.55 -3.93 -8.68
CA ASP A 112 -5.56 -3.41 -9.62
C ASP A 112 -5.35 -1.89 -9.46
N VAL A 113 -4.44 -1.33 -10.27
CA VAL A 113 -4.10 0.10 -10.22
C VAL A 113 -5.25 1.05 -10.58
N ASP A 114 -6.28 0.54 -11.26
CA ASP A 114 -7.46 1.29 -11.64
C ASP A 114 -8.56 1.24 -10.58
N GLY A 115 -8.43 0.38 -9.56
CA GLY A 115 -9.39 0.16 -8.49
C GLY A 115 -10.41 -0.94 -8.79
N ASN A 116 -10.13 -1.81 -9.77
CA ASN A 116 -10.98 -2.96 -10.05
C ASN A 116 -10.62 -4.11 -9.09
N PRO A 117 -11.61 -4.81 -8.51
CA PRO A 117 -11.37 -5.96 -7.66
C PRO A 117 -10.54 -7.03 -8.38
N ILE A 118 -9.58 -7.59 -7.68
CA ILE A 118 -8.90 -8.79 -8.12
C ILE A 118 -9.43 -9.96 -7.29
N ALA A 119 -9.56 -11.13 -7.91
CA ALA A 119 -9.93 -12.33 -7.17
C ALA A 119 -8.96 -12.50 -6.00
N SER A 120 -9.49 -12.61 -4.78
CA SER A 120 -8.67 -12.94 -3.63
C SER A 120 -8.26 -14.40 -3.80
N ASP A 121 -7.02 -14.63 -4.22
CA ASP A 121 -6.42 -15.94 -4.01
C ASP A 121 -6.36 -16.14 -2.50
N ALA A 122 -7.22 -17.02 -1.97
CA ALA A 122 -7.23 -17.41 -0.59
C ALA A 122 -5.87 -18.03 -0.24
N GLY A 123 -4.91 -17.21 0.21
CA GLY A 123 -3.55 -17.70 0.47
C GLY A 123 -2.48 -16.67 0.83
N ALA A 124 -2.83 -15.46 1.26
CA ALA A 124 -1.83 -14.46 1.68
C ALA A 124 -2.09 -13.84 3.07
N ASP A 125 -2.90 -14.51 3.89
CA ASP A 125 -2.97 -14.26 5.33
C ASP A 125 -1.88 -15.10 6.02
N ALA A 126 -0.62 -14.85 5.66
CA ALA A 126 0.56 -15.30 6.40
C ALA A 126 1.80 -14.63 5.82
N ALA A 127 2.22 -13.53 6.43
CA ALA A 127 3.63 -13.30 6.72
C ALA A 127 3.72 -12.43 8.00
N PRO A 128 4.62 -12.77 8.93
CA PRO A 128 4.70 -12.19 10.28
C PRO A 128 4.99 -10.69 10.30
#